data_AF-A0A9J5XW55-F1
#
_entry.id   AF-A0A9J5XW55-F1
#
_cell.length_a   1.000
_cell.length_b   1.000
_cell.length_c   1.000
_cell.angle_alpha   90.00
_cell.angle_beta   90.00
_cell.angle_gamma   90.00
#
_symmetry.space_group_name_H-M   'P 1'
#
loop_
_entity.id
_entity.type
_entity.pdbx_description
1 polymer ?
#
loop_
_entity_poly.entity_id
_entity_poly.type
_entity_poly.pdbx_seq_one_letter_code
_entity_poly.pdbx_strand_id
1 'polypeptide(L)'
;MSWQTYVDEHLLCEIEGNHLTSAAIIGQDGTVWAQSANFPQFKPEEITGIMNDFAEPGTLAPTGLYLGGTKYMVIQGEPGAVIRGKKGPGGITIKKTNQALIIGIYDEPMTPGQCNMIVERLGDYLVEQVYYCHPYIVVAVNKSSCVLFTEEKFVIINCSIIVFLCSMFLVI
;
A
#
# COMPACT_ATOMS: atom_id res chain seq x y z
N MET A 1 0.62 -9.53 12.26
CA MET A 1 -0.67 -9.19 11.63
C MET A 1 -0.59 -9.62 10.18
N SER A 2 -1.59 -10.28 9.62
CA SER A 2 -1.60 -10.67 8.19
C SER A 2 -1.94 -9.46 7.31
N TRP A 3 -1.32 -9.34 6.14
CA TRP A 3 -1.63 -8.29 5.15
C TRP A 3 -3.12 -8.22 4.79
N GLN A 4 -3.82 -9.35 4.83
CA GLN A 4 -5.26 -9.44 4.60
C GLN A 4 -6.07 -8.57 5.57
N THR A 5 -5.63 -8.44 6.82
CA THR A 5 -6.33 -7.63 7.84
C THR A 5 -6.32 -6.14 7.46
N TYR A 6 -5.27 -5.65 6.81
CA TYR A 6 -5.25 -4.27 6.30
C TYR A 6 -6.24 -4.07 5.15
N VAL A 7 -6.37 -5.06 4.27
CA VAL A 7 -7.35 -4.99 3.18
C VAL A 7 -8.78 -5.00 3.76
N ASP A 8 -9.07 -5.93 4.66
CA ASP A 8 -10.43 -6.12 5.17
C ASP A 8 -10.85 -5.02 6.15
N GLU A 9 -9.98 -4.61 7.07
CA GLU A 9 -10.33 -3.64 8.12
C GLU A 9 -10.07 -2.18 7.74
N HIS A 10 -9.09 -1.90 6.86
CA HIS A 10 -8.69 -0.52 6.55
C HIS A 10 -9.08 -0.09 5.13
N LEU A 11 -8.95 -0.97 4.13
CA LEU A 11 -9.32 -0.62 2.74
C LEU A 11 -10.81 -0.82 2.47
N LEU A 12 -11.38 -1.96 2.88
CA LEU A 12 -12.79 -2.28 2.66
C LEU A 12 -13.74 -1.71 3.74
N CYS A 13 -13.25 -0.77 4.55
CA CYS A 13 -14.06 -0.11 5.57
C CYS A 13 -15.15 0.74 4.92
N GLU A 14 -16.34 0.77 5.53
CA GLU A 14 -17.43 1.62 5.09
C GLU A 14 -17.13 3.09 5.42
N ILE A 15 -17.12 3.93 4.39
CA ILE A 15 -17.00 5.38 4.49
C ILE A 15 -18.28 6.02 4.00
N GLU A 16 -18.98 6.70 4.92
CA GLU A 16 -20.22 7.43 4.62
C GLU A 16 -21.29 6.53 3.96
N GLY A 17 -21.30 5.23 4.30
CA GLY A 17 -22.23 4.22 3.75
C GLY A 17 -21.77 3.56 2.45
N ASN A 18 -20.57 3.88 1.96
CA ASN A 18 -19.99 3.32 0.73
C ASN A 18 -18.72 2.53 1.04
N HIS A 19 -18.38 1.56 0.19
CA HIS A 19 -17.15 0.79 0.30
C HIS A 19 -16.40 0.76 -1.04
N LEU A 20 -15.09 0.52 -0.99
CA LEU A 20 -14.32 0.24 -2.20
C LEU A 20 -14.87 -1.02 -2.89
N THR A 21 -14.97 -0.98 -4.22
CA THR A 21 -15.41 -2.14 -5.01
C THR A 21 -14.40 -3.27 -4.89
N SER A 22 -13.11 -2.92 -4.92
CA SER A 22 -12.01 -3.85 -4.76
C SER A 22 -10.76 -3.14 -4.29
N ALA A 23 -9.94 -3.83 -3.51
CA ALA A 23 -8.66 -3.32 -3.04
C ALA A 23 -7.60 -4.42 -3.02
N ALA A 24 -6.34 -4.05 -3.17
CA ALA A 24 -5.21 -4.97 -3.07
C ALA A 24 -3.94 -4.27 -2.58
N ILE A 25 -3.08 -5.05 -1.94
CA ILE A 25 -1.71 -4.70 -1.58
C ILE A 25 -0.80 -5.64 -2.37
N ILE A 26 0.03 -5.05 -3.22
CA ILE A 26 0.91 -5.77 -4.13
C ILE A 26 2.34 -5.30 -3.86
N GLY A 27 3.30 -6.20 -3.72
CA GLY A 27 4.71 -5.83 -3.66
C GLY A 27 5.16 -5.14 -4.95
N GLN A 28 6.20 -4.33 -4.89
CA GLN A 28 6.77 -3.68 -6.09
C GLN A 28 7.22 -4.68 -7.17
N ASP A 29 7.52 -5.91 -6.77
CA ASP A 29 7.86 -7.03 -7.67
C ASP A 29 6.64 -7.65 -8.38
N GLY A 30 5.42 -7.17 -8.09
CA GLY A 30 4.17 -7.73 -8.63
C GLY A 30 3.59 -8.90 -7.83
N THR A 31 4.23 -9.28 -6.71
CA THR A 31 3.70 -10.33 -5.82
C THR A 31 2.49 -9.81 -5.06
N VAL A 32 1.35 -10.52 -5.11
CA VAL A 32 0.17 -10.17 -4.31
C VAL A 32 0.41 -10.50 -2.84
N TRP A 33 0.37 -9.49 -1.98
CA TRP A 33 0.48 -9.68 -0.52
C TRP A 33 -0.89 -9.89 0.12
N ALA A 34 -1.89 -9.14 -0.35
CA ALA A 34 -3.28 -9.31 0.02
C ALA A 34 -4.19 -8.71 -1.05
N GLN A 35 -5.39 -9.25 -1.21
CA GLN A 35 -6.37 -8.73 -2.15
C GLN A 35 -7.79 -9.01 -1.66
N SER A 36 -8.72 -8.16 -2.06
CA SER A 36 -10.15 -8.40 -1.90
C SER A 36 -10.62 -9.53 -2.84
N ALA A 37 -11.69 -10.23 -2.47
CA ALA A 37 -12.24 -11.32 -3.29
C ALA A 37 -12.68 -10.89 -4.70
N ASN A 38 -13.05 -9.61 -4.86
CA ASN A 38 -13.52 -9.04 -6.12
C ASN A 38 -12.40 -8.41 -6.97
N PHE A 39 -11.14 -8.49 -6.53
CA PHE A 39 -10.05 -7.85 -7.24
C PHE A 39 -9.80 -8.53 -8.60
N PRO A 40 -9.73 -7.76 -9.70
CA PRO A 40 -9.56 -8.34 -11.03
C PRO A 40 -8.17 -8.98 -11.16
N GLN A 41 -8.10 -10.11 -11.88
CA GLN A 41 -6.80 -10.70 -12.22
C GLN A 41 -6.06 -9.79 -13.19
N PHE A 42 -4.89 -9.32 -12.76
CA PHE A 42 -4.01 -8.46 -13.54
C PHE A 42 -2.84 -9.26 -14.13
N LYS A 43 -2.18 -8.68 -15.13
CA LYS A 43 -0.95 -9.23 -15.70
C LYS A 43 0.26 -8.57 -15.05
N PRO A 44 1.40 -9.28 -14.91
CA PRO A 44 2.62 -8.69 -14.37
C PRO A 44 3.09 -7.47 -15.18
N GLU A 45 2.88 -7.48 -16.50
CA GLU A 45 3.17 -6.36 -17.41
C GLU A 45 2.45 -5.06 -17.01
N GLU A 46 1.22 -5.17 -16.48
CA GLU A 46 0.44 -4.02 -16.02
C GLU A 46 1.10 -3.38 -14.78
N ILE A 47 1.60 -4.21 -13.85
CA ILE A 47 2.31 -3.73 -12.65
C ILE A 47 3.64 -3.10 -13.02
N THR A 48 4.40 -3.69 -13.94
CA THR A 48 5.64 -3.09 -14.44
C THR A 48 5.39 -1.73 -15.10
N GLY A 49 4.30 -1.60 -15.88
CA GLY A 49 3.89 -0.32 -16.45
C GLY A 49 3.60 0.74 -15.39
N ILE A 50 2.89 0.37 -14.32
CA ILE A 50 2.61 1.26 -13.17
C ILE A 50 3.91 1.68 -12.46
N MET A 51 4.83 0.75 -12.25
CA MET A 51 6.12 1.04 -11.62
C MET A 51 6.98 1.99 -12.46
N ASN A 52 6.94 1.87 -13.78
CA ASN A 52 7.63 2.79 -14.68
C ASN A 52 7.04 4.20 -14.62
N ASP A 53 5.72 4.35 -14.48
CA ASP A 53 5.09 5.68 -14.33
C ASP A 53 5.44 6.36 -12.99
N PHE A 54 5.69 5.57 -11.94
CA PHE A 54 6.24 6.12 -10.70
C PHE A 54 7.70 6.56 -10.82
N ALA A 55 8.48 5.99 -11.75
CA ALA A 55 9.86 6.39 -12.01
C ALA A 55 9.92 7.59 -12.96
N GLU A 56 9.09 7.57 -14.01
CA GLU A 56 8.96 8.59 -15.03
C GLU A 56 7.47 9.01 -15.15
N PRO A 57 7.05 10.05 -14.41
CA PRO A 57 5.66 10.46 -14.38
C PRO A 57 5.19 10.92 -15.76
N GLY A 58 4.12 10.29 -16.26
CA GLY A 58 3.50 10.62 -17.55
C GLY A 58 3.76 9.60 -18.66
N THR A 59 4.53 8.54 -18.40
CA THR A 59 4.72 7.43 -19.35
C THR A 59 3.42 6.68 -19.63
N LEU A 60 2.50 6.61 -18.66
CA LEU A 60 1.18 6.00 -18.84
C LEU A 60 0.10 6.95 -19.38
N ALA A 61 0.37 8.26 -19.50
CA ALA A 61 -0.59 9.21 -20.04
C ALA A 61 -1.06 8.89 -21.49
N PRO A 62 -0.18 8.50 -22.44
CA PRO A 62 -0.60 8.17 -23.81
C PRO A 62 -1.27 6.81 -23.93
N THR A 63 -0.83 5.80 -23.18
CA THR A 63 -1.36 4.42 -23.27
C THR A 63 -2.61 4.22 -22.43
N GLY A 64 -2.73 4.94 -21.31
CA GLY A 64 -3.68 4.70 -20.23
C GLY A 64 -3.17 3.67 -19.23
N LEU A 65 -3.75 3.67 -18.03
CA LEU A 65 -3.48 2.68 -16.99
C LEU A 65 -4.34 1.46 -17.24
N TYR A 66 -3.73 0.28 -17.34
CA TYR A 66 -4.45 -0.98 -17.48
C TYR A 66 -4.39 -1.75 -16.17
N LEU A 67 -5.53 -2.27 -15.74
CA LEU A 67 -5.60 -3.22 -14.64
C LEU A 67 -6.66 -4.28 -14.95
N GLY A 68 -6.23 -5.54 -15.03
CA GLY A 68 -7.12 -6.66 -15.35
C GLY A 68 -7.85 -6.49 -16.68
N GLY A 69 -7.15 -5.98 -17.69
CA GLY A 69 -7.70 -5.72 -19.02
C GLY A 69 -8.63 -4.50 -19.11
N THR A 70 -8.89 -3.81 -17.99
CA THR A 70 -9.66 -2.58 -17.97
C THR A 70 -8.75 -1.37 -18.15
N LYS A 71 -9.07 -0.51 -19.12
CA LYS A 71 -8.37 0.76 -19.34
C LYS A 71 -8.97 1.87 -18.47
N TYR A 72 -8.11 2.52 -17.70
CA TYR A 72 -8.39 3.73 -16.92
C TYR A 72 -7.62 4.92 -17.52
N MET A 73 -8.27 6.07 -17.59
CA MET A 73 -7.63 7.32 -18.01
C MET A 73 -6.85 7.90 -16.82
N VAL A 74 -5.55 8.09 -17.00
CA VAL A 74 -4.70 8.70 -15.96
C VAL A 74 -5.14 10.15 -15.75
N ILE A 75 -5.38 10.51 -14.49
CA ILE A 75 -5.70 11.88 -14.07
C ILE A 75 -4.55 12.41 -13.21
N GLN A 76 -4.59 13.70 -12.87
CA GLN A 76 -3.57 14.32 -12.05
C GLN A 76 -3.41 13.62 -10.69
N GLY A 77 -2.26 12.96 -10.53
CA GLY A 77 -1.80 12.31 -9.31
C GLY A 77 -0.79 13.16 -8.55
N GLU A 78 -0.06 12.52 -7.66
CA GLU A 78 1.13 13.07 -6.99
C GLU A 78 2.38 12.41 -7.61
N PRO A 79 3.31 13.18 -8.20
CA PRO A 79 4.43 12.62 -8.94
C PRO A 79 5.30 11.75 -8.03
N GLY A 80 5.50 10.49 -8.42
CA GLY A 80 6.31 9.52 -7.68
C GLY A 80 5.65 8.92 -6.44
N ALA A 81 4.46 9.37 -6.05
CA ALA A 81 3.77 8.90 -4.84
C ALA A 81 2.38 8.33 -5.12
N VAL A 82 1.55 9.00 -5.92
CA VAL A 82 0.15 8.61 -6.17
C VAL A 82 -0.18 8.67 -7.65
N ILE A 83 -0.66 7.57 -8.20
CA ILE A 83 -1.26 7.52 -9.54
C ILE A 83 -2.77 7.38 -9.38
N ARG A 84 -3.51 8.17 -10.15
CA ARG A 84 -4.98 8.14 -10.15
C ARG A 84 -5.48 7.86 -11.55
N GLY A 85 -6.50 7.04 -11.65
CA GLY A 85 -7.16 6.68 -12.89
C GLY A 85 -8.68 6.85 -12.80
N LYS A 86 -9.32 7.25 -13.88
CA LYS A 86 -10.78 7.37 -14.00
C LYS A 86 -11.31 6.47 -15.11
N LYS A 87 -12.45 5.83 -14.89
CA LYS A 87 -13.19 5.03 -15.89
C LYS A 87 -14.69 5.30 -15.72
N GLY A 88 -15.21 6.22 -16.54
CA GLY A 88 -16.64 6.58 -16.46
C GLY A 88 -16.98 7.17 -15.08
N PRO A 89 -17.96 6.61 -14.35
CA PRO A 89 -18.31 7.06 -13.01
C PRO A 89 -17.35 6.53 -11.92
N GLY A 90 -16.68 5.39 -12.15
CA GLY A 90 -15.70 4.82 -11.25
C GLY A 90 -14.26 5.24 -11.53
N GLY A 91 -13.34 4.68 -10.75
CA GLY A 91 -11.93 4.94 -10.89
C GLY A 91 -11.04 4.05 -10.04
N ILE A 92 -9.76 4.40 -10.02
CA ILE A 92 -8.71 3.68 -9.34
C ILE A 92 -7.71 4.66 -8.75
N THR A 93 -7.23 4.36 -7.55
CA THR A 93 -6.14 5.08 -6.89
C THR A 93 -5.06 4.10 -6.53
N ILE A 94 -3.82 4.45 -6.85
CA ILE A 94 -2.62 3.66 -6.55
C ILE A 94 -1.66 4.53 -5.75
N LYS A 95 -1.37 4.13 -4.51
CA LYS A 95 -0.36 4.76 -3.67
C LYS A 95 0.90 3.88 -3.65
N LYS A 96 2.04 4.46 -3.99
CA LYS A 96 3.35 3.84 -3.84
C LYS A 96 3.83 3.99 -2.42
N THR A 97 4.34 2.89 -1.87
CA THR A 97 5.07 2.84 -0.60
C THR A 97 6.51 2.37 -0.86
N ASN A 98 7.33 2.28 0.19
CA ASN A 98 8.73 1.84 0.06
C ASN A 98 8.89 0.41 -0.46
N GLN A 99 7.94 -0.50 -0.18
CA GLN A 99 8.03 -1.92 -0.55
C GLN A 99 6.81 -2.46 -1.29
N ALA A 100 5.68 -1.75 -1.27
CA ALA A 100 4.42 -2.18 -1.84
C ALA A 100 3.67 -1.05 -2.58
N LEU A 101 2.65 -1.46 -3.32
CA LEU A 101 1.67 -0.67 -4.01
C LEU A 101 0.31 -0.96 -3.38
N ILE A 102 -0.39 0.07 -2.96
CA ILE A 102 -1.76 -0.03 -2.47
C ILE A 102 -2.68 0.40 -3.59
N ILE A 103 -3.59 -0.47 -3.98
CA ILE A 103 -4.54 -0.24 -5.06
C ILE A 103 -5.95 -0.25 -4.47
N GLY A 104 -6.70 0.81 -4.74
CA GLY A 104 -8.13 0.90 -4.44
C GLY A 104 -8.92 1.19 -5.71
N ILE A 105 -9.93 0.38 -5.98
CA ILE A 105 -10.89 0.54 -7.08
C ILE A 105 -12.23 0.92 -6.47
N TYR A 106 -12.85 1.94 -7.03
CA TYR A 106 -14.16 2.43 -6.61
C TYR A 106 -15.09 2.58 -7.81
N ASP A 107 -16.39 2.52 -7.52
CA ASP A 107 -17.46 2.78 -8.47
C ASP A 107 -18.52 3.68 -7.80
N GLU A 108 -19.49 4.14 -8.57
CA GLU A 108 -20.62 4.93 -8.06
C GLU A 108 -21.38 4.15 -6.97
N PRO A 109 -21.78 4.74 -5.83
CA PRO A 109 -21.83 6.17 -5.48
C PRO A 109 -20.58 6.76 -4.82
N MET A 110 -19.46 6.04 -4.79
CA MET A 110 -18.25 6.50 -4.10
C MET A 110 -17.52 7.58 -4.91
N THR A 111 -17.06 8.62 -4.22
CA THR A 111 -16.32 9.73 -4.86
C THR A 111 -14.81 9.43 -4.93
N PRO A 112 -14.09 10.00 -5.93
CA PRO A 112 -12.64 9.90 -5.99
C PRO A 112 -11.93 10.37 -4.71
N GLY A 113 -12.47 11.40 -4.06
CA GLY A 113 -11.90 11.96 -2.82
C GLY A 113 -11.91 10.96 -1.67
N GLN A 114 -13.01 10.21 -1.52
CA GLN A 114 -13.12 9.16 -0.50
C GLN A 114 -12.11 8.02 -0.77
N CYS A 115 -11.98 7.56 -2.02
CA CYS A 115 -11.02 6.51 -2.37
C CYS A 115 -9.57 6.96 -2.10
N ASN A 116 -9.23 8.19 -2.51
CA ASN A 116 -7.91 8.76 -2.27
C ASN A 116 -7.58 8.78 -0.77
N MET A 117 -8.50 9.25 0.06
CA MET A 117 -8.30 9.33 1.51
C MET A 117 -7.96 7.95 2.13
N ILE A 118 -8.65 6.89 1.71
CA ILE A 118 -8.42 5.53 2.24
C ILE A 118 -7.05 5.01 1.82
N VAL A 119 -6.78 5.04 0.51
CA VAL A 119 -5.58 4.44 -0.08
C VAL A 119 -4.33 5.20 0.35
N GLU A 120 -4.38 6.53 0.36
CA GLU A 120 -3.26 7.39 0.77
C GLU A 120 -2.99 7.27 2.26
N ARG A 121 -4.01 7.29 3.13
CA ARG A 121 -3.84 7.14 4.58
C ARG A 121 -3.17 5.82 4.94
N LEU A 122 -3.58 4.70 4.33
CA LEU A 122 -2.93 3.42 4.58
C LEU A 122 -1.48 3.42 4.05
N GLY A 123 -1.23 4.03 2.90
CA GLY A 123 0.10 4.09 2.33
C GLY A 123 1.06 4.94 3.14
N ASP A 124 0.63 6.10 3.61
CA ASP A 124 1.42 6.95 4.50
C ASP A 124 1.73 6.22 5.81
N TYR A 125 0.76 5.50 6.37
CA TYR A 125 0.99 4.64 7.54
C TYR A 125 2.06 3.58 7.27
N LEU A 126 1.96 2.83 6.15
CA LEU A 126 2.97 1.80 5.83
C LEU A 126 4.36 2.40 5.58
N VAL A 127 4.43 3.58 4.97
CA VAL A 127 5.69 4.30 4.75
C VAL A 127 6.29 4.73 6.08
N GLU A 128 5.48 5.28 6.99
CA GLU A 128 5.91 5.73 8.32
C GLU A 128 6.38 4.56 9.21
N GLN A 129 5.67 3.42 9.19
CA GLN A 129 6.07 2.21 9.93
C GLN A 129 7.47 1.71 9.54
N VAL A 130 7.90 1.93 8.29
CA VAL A 130 9.26 1.57 7.84
C VAL A 130 10.33 2.53 8.39
N TYR A 131 10.00 3.80 8.66
CA TYR A 131 10.95 4.77 9.21
C TYR A 131 11.23 4.59 10.71
N TYR A 132 10.33 3.94 11.45
CA TYR A 132 10.62 3.52 12.83
C TYR A 132 11.57 2.30 12.90
N CYS A 133 11.96 1.75 11.75
CA CYS A 133 12.99 0.74 11.58
C CYS A 133 14.32 1.42 11.18
N HIS A 134 14.96 2.12 12.12
CA HIS A 134 16.28 2.74 11.93
C HIS A 134 17.32 1.67 11.48
N PRO A 135 18.41 2.02 10.74
CA PRO A 135 19.13 1.14 9.80
C PRO A 135 19.94 -0.02 10.40
N TYR A 136 19.68 -0.43 11.64
CA TYR A 136 20.38 -1.54 12.29
C TYR A 136 19.50 -2.71 12.73
N ILE A 137 18.17 -2.61 12.61
CA ILE A 137 17.29 -3.64 13.15
C ILE A 137 16.09 -3.81 12.22
N VAL A 138 15.90 -4.99 11.64
CA VAL A 138 14.63 -5.39 11.02
C VAL A 138 13.75 -6.00 12.11
N VAL A 139 12.64 -5.35 12.45
CA VAL A 139 11.63 -5.90 13.37
C VAL A 139 10.51 -6.52 12.55
N ALA A 140 10.40 -7.84 12.53
CA ALA A 140 9.18 -8.49 12.07
C ALA A 140 8.17 -8.48 13.24
N VAL A 141 7.12 -7.66 13.11
CA VAL A 141 6.04 -7.57 14.11
C VAL A 141 4.94 -8.58 13.76
N ASN A 142 4.83 -9.68 14.52
CA ASN A 142 3.61 -10.49 14.55
C ASN A 142 2.91 -10.35 15.90
N LYS A 143 1.59 -10.59 15.94
CA LYS A 143 0.58 -10.19 16.96
C LYS A 143 0.87 -10.67 18.41
N SER A 144 2.02 -11.29 18.67
CA SER A 144 2.48 -11.74 19.99
C SER A 144 4.01 -11.75 20.16
N SER A 145 4.81 -11.38 19.14
CA SER A 145 6.28 -11.45 19.20
C SER A 145 6.95 -10.54 18.16
N CYS A 146 7.98 -9.80 18.58
CA CYS A 146 8.90 -9.12 17.68
C CYS A 146 10.13 -10.01 17.46
N VAL A 147 10.44 -10.33 16.21
CA VAL A 147 11.69 -11.02 15.86
C VAL A 147 12.68 -9.99 15.37
N LEU A 148 13.79 -9.85 16.10
CA LEU A 148 14.94 -9.03 15.73
C LEU A 148 15.89 -9.86 14.88
N PHE A 149 16.17 -9.42 13.66
CA PHE A 149 17.29 -9.95 12.87
C PHE A 149 18.48 -8.99 12.98
N THR A 150 19.57 -9.46 13.61
CA THR A 150 20.91 -8.87 13.51
C THR A 150 21.84 -9.92 12.92
N GLU A 151 22.86 -9.51 12.16
CA GLU A 151 23.72 -10.41 11.36
C GLU A 151 24.46 -11.50 12.16
N GLU A 152 24.43 -11.50 13.50
CA GLU A 152 25.14 -12.52 14.29
C GLU A 152 24.32 -13.33 15.30
N LYS A 153 23.13 -12.93 15.79
CA LYS A 153 22.35 -13.77 16.73
C LYS A 153 20.83 -13.50 16.69
N PHE A 154 20.05 -14.58 16.68
CA PHE A 154 18.61 -14.53 16.93
C PHE A 154 18.33 -14.18 18.40
N VAL A 155 17.64 -13.06 18.65
CA VAL A 155 17.18 -12.70 20.00
C VAL A 155 15.66 -12.53 19.98
N ILE A 156 14.96 -13.42 20.67
CA ILE A 156 13.51 -13.32 20.91
C ILE A 156 13.32 -12.45 22.15
N ILE A 157 12.84 -11.20 21.98
CA ILE A 157 12.56 -10.30 23.10
C ILE A 157 11.05 -10.17 23.29
N ASN A 158 10.61 -10.27 24.54
CA ASN A 158 9.22 -10.13 24.93
C ASN A 158 8.76 -8.66 24.80
N CYS A 159 7.51 -8.45 24.35
CA CYS A 159 7.00 -7.17 23.84
C CYS A 159 7.07 -5.98 24.84
N SER A 160 7.15 -6.25 26.14
CA SER A 160 7.18 -5.22 27.18
C SER A 160 8.51 -4.47 27.32
N ILE A 161 9.61 -4.98 26.75
CA ILE A 161 10.96 -4.40 26.92
C ILE A 161 11.28 -3.32 25.86
N ILE A 162 10.53 -3.28 24.75
CA ILE A 162 10.80 -2.40 23.60
C ILE A 162 10.65 -0.90 23.97
N VAL A 163 9.72 -0.56 24.87
CA VAL A 163 9.51 0.84 25.28
C VAL A 163 10.69 1.37 26.09
N PHE A 164 11.39 0.52 26.84
CA PHE A 164 12.46 0.95 27.75
C PHE A 164 13.78 1.27 27.03
N LEU A 165 14.08 0.59 25.92
CA LEU A 165 15.30 0.84 25.15
C LEU A 165 15.21 2.09 24.25
N CYS A 166 14.01 2.49 23.84
CA CYS A 166 13.82 3.67 23.00
C CYS A 166 14.14 4.99 23.75
N SER A 167 13.95 5.04 25.08
CA SER A 167 14.30 6.22 25.89
C SER A 167 15.78 6.32 26.24
N MET A 168 16.54 5.23 26.18
CA MET A 168 17.96 5.24 26.57
C MET A 168 18.90 5.67 25.43
N PHE A 169 18.47 5.51 24.18
CA PHE A 169 19.26 5.89 23.00
C PHE A 169 19.08 7.35 22.55
N LEU A 170 18.20 8.12 23.20
CA LEU A 170 17.98 9.54 22.87
C LEU A 170 18.85 10.52 23.67
N VAL A 171 19.75 10.03 24.54
CA VAL A 171 20.55 10.86 25.48
C VAL A 171 22.07 10.69 25.29
N ILE A 172 22.54 10.18 24.15
CA ILE A 172 23.98 10.15 23.82
C ILE A 172 24.21 10.75 22.43
#